data_AF-A0A4R1JNG8-F1
#
_entry.id   AF-A0A4R1JNG8-F1
#
_cell.length_a   1.000
_cell.length_b   1.000
_cell.length_c   1.000
_cell.angle_alpha   90.00
_cell.angle_beta   90.00
_cell.angle_gamma   90.00
#
_symmetry.space_group_name_H-M   'P 1'
#
loop_
_entity.id
_entity.type
_entity.pdbx_description
1 polymer ?
#
loop_
_entity_poly.entity_id
_entity_poly.type
_entity_poly.pdbx_seq_one_letter_code
_entity_poly.pdbx_strand_id
1 'polypeptide(L)'
;MFKLENNAVKNSILSFTFFNLSNNFNKKEKNKILNLESTETIDRINFTESKTTLSTNQFHLIDNINDNVIVYLFIQKDKKSSAWNLIAPIVEEKRTGKIFQFALGYFALQGSGGGISNICSLFSHLRNLKERGFKVDILPKIADTSLINDFEYIDSGIKLQDLLNDSIDLINYRKEKFSEIYKEHIRLIEKHNLE
;
A
#
# COMPACT_ATOMS: atom_id res chain seq x y z
N MET A 1 -54.76 35.31 17.53
CA MET A 1 -54.75 34.26 18.59
C MET A 1 -53.96 33.10 18.01
N PHE A 2 -52.73 32.72 18.40
CA PHE A 2 -51.79 33.08 19.47
C PHE A 2 -50.42 33.44 18.86
N LYS A 3 -49.64 34.28 19.58
CA LYS A 3 -48.22 34.62 19.35
C LYS A 3 -47.27 33.53 19.90
N LEU A 4 -46.03 33.49 19.39
CA LEU A 4 -44.73 33.29 20.08
C LEU A 4 -43.64 33.37 18.98
N GLU A 5 -42.95 34.49 18.75
CA GLU A 5 -41.81 35.12 19.45
C GLU A 5 -40.46 34.37 19.39
N ASN A 6 -39.42 35.17 19.08
CA ASN A 6 -38.02 34.87 18.76
C ASN A 6 -37.23 34.13 19.85
N ASN A 7 -36.14 33.47 19.45
CA ASN A 7 -34.74 33.68 19.94
C ASN A 7 -33.82 32.66 19.23
N ALA A 8 -32.82 33.09 18.44
CA ALA A 8 -31.40 33.22 18.82
C ALA A 8 -30.90 32.00 19.64
N VAL A 9 -29.86 31.26 19.23
CA VAL A 9 -28.45 31.69 19.34
C VAL A 9 -27.52 30.86 18.41
N LYS A 10 -26.49 31.57 17.93
CA LYS A 10 -25.32 31.15 17.12
C LYS A 10 -24.30 30.30 17.91
N ASN A 11 -23.52 29.53 17.13
CA ASN A 11 -22.10 29.17 17.29
C ASN A 11 -21.60 28.59 18.62
N SER A 12 -21.04 27.38 18.55
CA SER A 12 -19.97 26.93 19.43
C SER A 12 -18.75 26.49 18.60
N ILE A 13 -17.96 27.46 18.14
CA ILE A 13 -16.53 27.27 17.96
C ILE A 13 -15.94 27.56 19.34
N LEU A 14 -15.50 26.52 20.04
CA LEU A 14 -14.71 26.66 21.26
C LEU A 14 -13.25 26.34 20.95
N SER A 15 -12.54 27.43 20.65
CA SER A 15 -11.11 27.60 20.86
C SER A 15 -10.77 27.63 22.35
N PHE A 16 -9.48 27.41 22.64
CA PHE A 16 -8.69 27.69 23.85
C PHE A 16 -8.41 26.52 24.80
N THR A 17 -7.13 26.20 24.93
CA THR A 17 -6.32 26.83 25.99
C THR A 17 -4.85 26.95 25.59
N PHE A 18 -4.41 28.20 25.41
CA PHE A 18 -3.03 28.60 25.69
C PHE A 18 -2.89 28.73 27.21
N PHE A 19 -1.79 28.25 27.80
CA PHE A 19 -0.89 28.98 28.71
C PHE A 19 0.03 27.98 29.45
N ASN A 20 1.33 28.16 29.26
CA ASN A 20 2.27 28.10 30.38
C ASN A 20 3.38 29.14 30.10
N LEU A 21 3.14 30.35 30.60
CA LEU A 21 4.16 31.37 30.79
C LEU A 21 4.74 31.14 32.19
N SER A 22 6.00 30.75 32.27
CA SER A 22 6.82 31.00 33.45
C SER A 22 7.95 31.95 33.06
N ASN A 23 7.83 33.21 33.46
CA ASN A 23 8.91 34.18 33.42
C ASN A 23 9.95 33.82 34.48
N ASN A 24 11.20 33.64 34.07
CA ASN A 24 12.33 33.90 34.95
C ASN A 24 13.44 34.56 34.14
N PHE A 25 13.59 35.88 34.35
CA PHE A 25 14.69 36.68 33.84
C PHE A 25 15.96 36.29 34.60
N ASN A 26 16.95 35.71 33.92
CA ASN A 26 18.34 36.05 34.19
C ASN A 26 19.24 35.77 32.98
N LYS A 27 20.08 36.76 32.73
CA LYS A 27 20.95 36.99 31.59
C LYS A 27 22.09 35.97 31.54
N LYS A 28 22.28 35.27 30.41
CA LYS A 28 23.60 34.89 29.84
C LYS A 28 23.44 34.26 28.45
N GLU A 29 24.19 34.80 27.51
CA GLU A 29 24.33 34.38 26.12
C GLU A 29 24.72 32.91 25.98
N LYS A 30 24.13 32.23 24.99
CA LYS A 30 24.86 31.37 24.05
C LYS A 30 23.95 30.94 22.90
N ASN A 31 24.38 31.30 21.69
CA ASN A 31 23.88 30.78 20.43
C ASN A 31 23.78 29.24 20.48
N LYS A 32 22.57 28.71 20.32
CA LYS A 32 22.33 27.36 19.82
C LYS A 32 21.15 27.42 18.88
N ILE A 33 21.46 27.33 17.59
CA ILE A 33 20.52 26.98 16.53
C ILE A 33 19.86 25.68 16.97
N LEU A 34 18.58 25.73 17.35
CA LEU A 34 17.77 24.55 17.54
C LEU A 34 17.40 24.05 16.14
N ASN A 35 18.09 23.01 15.68
CA ASN A 35 17.59 22.15 14.62
C ASN A 35 16.21 21.64 15.05
N LEU A 36 15.16 22.03 14.31
CA LEU A 36 13.90 21.31 14.32
C LEU A 36 14.13 19.98 13.59
N GLU A 37 14.63 19.00 14.32
CA GLU A 37 14.36 17.60 13.99
C GLU A 37 13.21 17.15 14.90
N SER A 38 11.97 17.49 14.53
CA SER A 38 10.82 16.74 15.02
C SER A 38 10.87 15.36 14.37
N THR A 39 11.63 14.46 14.97
CA THR A 39 11.43 13.03 14.80
C THR A 39 10.14 12.67 15.52
N GLU A 40 9.01 12.93 14.85
CA GLU A 40 7.75 12.25 15.20
C GLU A 40 7.95 10.77 14.87
N THR A 41 8.35 9.98 15.86
CA THR A 41 8.15 8.54 15.86
C THR A 41 6.65 8.29 15.82
N ILE A 42 6.11 8.16 14.61
CA ILE A 42 4.75 7.69 14.39
C ILE A 42 4.73 6.26 14.93
N ASP A 43 4.12 6.08 16.11
CA ASP A 43 3.80 4.77 16.65
C ASP A 43 3.04 4.00 15.56
N ARG A 44 3.64 2.91 15.07
CA ARG A 44 2.96 1.99 14.18
C ARG A 44 1.74 1.47 14.93
N ILE A 45 0.56 1.94 14.54
CA ILE A 45 -0.70 1.43 15.06
C ILE A 45 -0.67 -0.09 14.82
N ASN A 46 -0.78 -0.89 15.89
CA ASN A 46 -0.83 -2.35 15.79
C ASN A 46 -2.11 -2.75 15.05
N PHE A 47 -2.02 -2.83 13.72
CA PHE A 47 -3.11 -3.26 12.87
C PHE A 47 -3.19 -4.78 12.91
N THR A 48 -4.36 -5.31 13.24
CA THR A 48 -4.66 -6.72 13.01
C THR A 48 -4.93 -6.87 11.52
N GLU A 49 -4.12 -7.66 10.80
CA GLU A 49 -4.30 -7.88 9.36
C GLU A 49 -5.74 -8.36 9.07
N SER A 50 -6.61 -7.45 8.61
CA SER A 50 -7.96 -7.80 8.17
C SER A 50 -7.87 -8.20 6.70
N LYS A 51 -7.90 -9.50 6.41
CA LYS A 51 -7.85 -10.02 5.04
C LYS A 51 -9.23 -9.92 4.39
N THR A 52 -9.47 -8.86 3.65
CA THR A 52 -10.58 -8.82 2.69
C THR A 52 -9.99 -8.77 1.29
N THR A 53 -10.11 -9.87 0.57
CA THR A 53 -9.56 -10.01 -0.78
C THR A 53 -10.38 -9.18 -1.77
N LEU A 54 -9.71 -8.29 -2.49
CA LEU A 54 -10.29 -7.34 -3.42
C LEU A 54 -10.34 -7.92 -4.84
N SER A 55 -11.37 -7.53 -5.60
CA SER A 55 -11.45 -7.78 -7.04
C SER A 55 -10.96 -6.58 -7.86
N THR A 56 -10.81 -6.77 -9.17
CA THR A 56 -10.23 -5.76 -10.08
C THR A 56 -11.09 -4.49 -10.21
N ASN A 57 -12.39 -4.55 -9.95
CA ASN A 57 -13.27 -3.37 -9.89
C ASN A 57 -12.97 -2.43 -8.70
N GLN A 58 -12.13 -2.86 -7.75
CA GLN A 58 -11.78 -2.10 -6.55
C GLN A 58 -10.44 -1.36 -6.68
N PHE A 59 -9.85 -1.26 -7.87
CA PHE A 59 -8.61 -0.48 -8.04
C PHE A 59 -8.72 0.98 -7.62
N HIS A 60 -9.91 1.58 -7.69
CA HIS A 60 -10.17 2.94 -7.21
C HIS A 60 -9.80 3.16 -5.73
N LEU A 61 -9.69 2.09 -4.93
CA LEU A 61 -9.22 2.18 -3.54
C LEU A 61 -7.75 2.62 -3.46
N ILE A 62 -6.94 2.28 -4.46
CA ILE A 62 -5.52 2.69 -4.55
C ILE A 62 -5.42 4.20 -4.77
N ASP A 63 -6.32 4.78 -5.57
CA ASP A 63 -6.33 6.23 -5.84
C ASP A 63 -6.62 7.05 -4.56
N ASN A 64 -7.25 6.45 -3.56
CA ASN A 64 -7.56 7.10 -2.28
C ASN A 64 -6.40 7.03 -1.27
N ILE A 65 -5.32 6.32 -1.59
CA ILE A 65 -4.15 6.23 -0.71
C ILE A 65 -3.47 7.61 -0.67
N ASN A 66 -3.07 8.01 0.55
CA ASN A 66 -2.34 9.25 0.84
C ASN A 66 -1.03 8.92 1.56
N ASP A 67 -0.27 7.98 1.01
CA ASP A 67 0.97 7.46 1.59
C ASP A 67 1.87 6.87 0.50
N ASN A 68 3.15 6.70 0.83
CA ASN A 68 4.05 5.85 0.06
C ASN A 68 3.59 4.40 0.17
N VAL A 69 3.79 3.62 -0.90
CA VAL A 69 3.37 2.22 -0.95
C VAL A 69 4.49 1.27 -1.33
N ILE A 70 4.40 0.05 -0.82
CA ILE A 70 5.12 -1.11 -1.33
C ILE A 70 4.11 -2.02 -2.01
N VAL A 71 4.39 -2.45 -3.23
CA VAL A 71 3.55 -3.36 -4.00
C VAL A 71 4.28 -4.68 -4.14
N TYR A 72 3.81 -5.70 -3.45
CA TYR A 72 4.29 -7.06 -3.63
C TYR A 72 3.50 -7.74 -4.74
N LEU A 73 4.20 -8.23 -5.76
CA LEU A 73 3.60 -9.08 -6.79
C LEU A 73 3.99 -10.53 -6.50
N PHE A 74 3.20 -11.23 -5.69
CA PHE A 74 3.44 -12.65 -5.39
C PHE A 74 2.99 -13.51 -6.58
N ILE A 75 3.98 -14.04 -7.30
CA ILE A 75 3.81 -14.86 -8.49
C ILE A 75 3.87 -16.34 -8.06
N GLN A 76 2.88 -17.11 -8.46
CA GLN A 76 2.88 -18.56 -8.26
C GLN A 76 4.13 -19.18 -8.87
N LYS A 77 4.80 -20.07 -8.12
CA LYS A 77 5.89 -20.90 -8.66
C LYS A 77 5.37 -21.95 -9.66
N ASP A 78 4.27 -22.61 -9.30
CA ASP A 78 3.66 -23.68 -10.09
C ASP A 78 2.25 -23.30 -10.57
N LYS A 79 1.93 -23.70 -11.80
CA LYS A 79 0.61 -23.52 -12.38
C LYS A 79 -0.30 -24.63 -11.85
N LYS A 80 -1.34 -24.30 -11.07
CA LYS A 80 -2.31 -25.30 -10.61
C LYS A 80 -3.46 -25.52 -11.60
N SER A 81 -4.12 -24.44 -12.00
CA SER A 81 -5.38 -24.50 -12.77
C SER A 81 -5.46 -23.44 -13.87
N SER A 82 -4.32 -22.88 -14.25
CA SER A 82 -4.20 -21.80 -15.22
C SER A 82 -3.12 -22.11 -16.25
N ALA A 83 -3.28 -21.58 -17.46
CA ALA A 83 -2.24 -21.61 -18.48
C ALA A 83 -0.99 -20.79 -18.07
N TRP A 84 -1.15 -19.85 -17.14
CA TRP A 84 -0.13 -18.88 -16.72
C TRP A 84 0.15 -18.95 -15.23
N ASN A 85 1.36 -18.53 -14.84
CA ASN A 85 1.67 -18.29 -13.44
C ASN A 85 0.89 -17.06 -12.98
N LEU A 86 -0.11 -17.27 -12.11
CA LEU A 86 -0.97 -16.21 -11.62
C LEU A 86 -0.25 -15.38 -10.55
N ILE A 87 -0.77 -14.18 -10.33
CA ILE A 87 -0.21 -13.20 -9.40
C ILE A 87 -1.28 -12.83 -8.37
N ALA A 88 -0.88 -12.73 -7.10
CA ALA A 88 -1.64 -12.11 -6.03
C ALA A 88 -0.96 -10.79 -5.64
N PRO A 89 -1.42 -9.64 -6.16
CA PRO A 89 -0.89 -8.34 -5.79
C PRO A 89 -1.29 -7.95 -4.36
N ILE A 90 -0.36 -7.37 -3.61
CA ILE A 90 -0.62 -6.77 -2.31
C ILE A 90 -0.01 -5.36 -2.31
N VAL A 91 -0.82 -4.35 -2.01
CA VAL A 91 -0.37 -2.97 -1.82
C VAL A 91 -0.36 -2.66 -0.33
N GLU A 92 0.78 -2.29 0.22
CA GLU A 92 0.97 -1.92 1.63
C GLU A 92 1.27 -0.42 1.74
N GLU A 93 0.50 0.29 2.58
CA GLU A 93 0.81 1.67 3.00
C GLU A 93 1.98 1.68 3.99
N LYS A 94 3.07 2.41 3.70
CA LYS A 94 4.30 2.38 4.52
C LYS A 94 4.12 2.89 5.95
N ARG A 95 3.29 3.90 6.15
CA ARG A 95 3.08 4.55 7.45
C ARG A 95 2.14 3.74 8.32
N THR A 96 1.08 3.18 7.74
CA THR A 96 0.01 2.53 8.49
C THR A 96 0.12 1.01 8.53
N GLY A 97 0.88 0.39 7.62
CA GLY A 97 0.92 -1.06 7.43
C GLY A 97 -0.39 -1.64 6.89
N LYS A 98 -1.33 -0.78 6.46
CA LYS A 98 -2.60 -1.23 5.89
C LYS A 98 -2.35 -1.89 4.54
N ILE A 99 -2.93 -3.08 4.36
CA ILE A 99 -2.78 -3.87 3.14
C ILE A 99 -4.06 -3.86 2.30
N PHE A 100 -3.89 -3.80 0.99
CA PHE A 100 -4.91 -4.01 -0.03
C PHE A 100 -4.51 -5.24 -0.85
N GLN A 101 -5.10 -6.38 -0.50
CA GLN A 101 -4.85 -7.66 -1.15
C GLN A 101 -5.82 -7.85 -2.32
N PHE A 102 -5.32 -8.16 -3.50
CA PHE A 102 -6.15 -8.51 -4.65
C PHE A 102 -6.16 -10.02 -4.88
N ALA A 103 -7.31 -10.54 -5.28
CA ALA A 103 -7.50 -11.98 -5.48
C ALA A 103 -6.59 -12.55 -6.56
N LEU A 104 -6.12 -13.75 -6.30
CA LEU A 104 -5.52 -14.65 -7.24
C LEU A 104 -6.54 -15.02 -8.33
N GLY A 105 -6.05 -15.22 -9.56
CA GLY A 105 -6.89 -15.58 -10.71
C GLY A 105 -7.19 -14.42 -11.66
N TYR A 106 -6.95 -13.18 -11.24
CA TYR A 106 -7.19 -12.02 -12.09
C TYR A 106 -5.94 -11.47 -12.78
N PHE A 107 -4.74 -11.86 -12.35
CA PHE A 107 -3.50 -11.21 -12.75
C PHE A 107 -2.47 -12.20 -13.28
N ALA A 108 -1.76 -11.79 -14.33
CA ALA A 108 -0.62 -12.52 -14.88
C ALA A 108 0.33 -11.56 -15.61
N LEU A 109 1.62 -11.90 -15.62
CA LEU A 109 2.67 -11.24 -16.41
C LEU A 109 3.04 -12.08 -17.64
N GLN A 110 2.12 -12.91 -18.12
CA GLN A 110 2.32 -13.79 -19.28
C GLN A 110 1.02 -13.96 -20.06
N GLY A 111 1.18 -14.42 -21.30
CA GLY A 111 0.07 -14.76 -22.19
C GLY A 111 -0.49 -13.53 -22.91
N SER A 112 -1.74 -13.66 -23.35
CA SER A 112 -2.51 -12.58 -23.95
C SER A 112 -3.92 -12.60 -23.36
N GLY A 113 -4.39 -11.47 -22.82
CA GLY A 113 -5.75 -11.34 -22.29
C GLY A 113 -5.84 -10.69 -20.91
N GLY A 114 -6.93 -11.01 -20.20
CA GLY A 114 -7.37 -10.28 -19.00
C GLY A 114 -6.33 -10.16 -17.89
N GLY A 115 -5.49 -11.18 -17.69
CA GLY A 115 -4.43 -11.17 -16.68
C GLY A 115 -3.44 -10.00 -16.85
N ILE A 116 -2.98 -9.77 -18.08
CA ILE A 116 -2.06 -8.66 -18.41
C ILE A 116 -2.80 -7.33 -18.37
N SER A 117 -4.04 -7.29 -18.88
CA SER A 117 -4.86 -6.07 -18.85
C SER A 117 -5.09 -5.59 -17.42
N ASN A 118 -5.36 -6.50 -16.48
CA ASN A 118 -5.57 -6.17 -15.07
C ASN A 118 -4.29 -5.69 -14.38
N ILE A 119 -3.12 -6.28 -14.67
CA ILE A 119 -1.83 -5.74 -14.18
C ILE A 119 -1.59 -4.34 -14.76
N CYS A 120 -1.87 -4.10 -16.05
CA CYS A 120 -1.73 -2.76 -16.65
C CYS A 120 -2.63 -1.74 -15.95
N SER A 121 -3.88 -2.11 -15.64
CA SER A 121 -4.80 -1.24 -14.89
C SER A 121 -4.26 -0.93 -13.50
N LEU A 122 -3.82 -1.95 -12.74
CA LEU A 122 -3.18 -1.76 -11.44
C LEU A 122 -2.00 -0.78 -11.54
N PHE A 123 -1.12 -0.96 -12.52
CA PHE A 123 0.05 -0.09 -12.72
C PHE A 123 -0.36 1.34 -13.10
N SER A 124 -1.46 1.52 -13.83
CA SER A 124 -2.02 2.86 -14.09
C SER A 124 -2.45 3.58 -12.81
N HIS A 125 -3.10 2.89 -11.88
CA HIS A 125 -3.49 3.48 -10.60
C HIS A 125 -2.27 3.79 -9.72
N LEU A 126 -1.27 2.92 -9.71
CA LEU A 126 0.00 3.16 -9.02
C LEU A 126 0.75 4.37 -9.61
N ARG A 127 0.72 4.53 -10.94
CA ARG A 127 1.29 5.71 -11.60
C ARG A 127 0.58 6.99 -11.15
N ASN A 128 -0.74 7.01 -11.06
CA ASN A 128 -1.49 8.17 -10.55
C ASN A 128 -1.02 8.53 -9.13
N LEU A 129 -0.78 7.53 -8.29
CA LEU A 129 -0.25 7.73 -6.93
C LEU A 129 1.16 8.34 -6.97
N LYS A 130 2.05 7.87 -7.86
CA LYS A 130 3.37 8.46 -8.09
C LYS A 130 3.30 9.90 -8.58
N GLU A 131 2.42 10.21 -9.54
CA GLU A 131 2.21 11.56 -10.08
C GLU A 131 1.70 12.55 -9.02
N ARG A 132 1.02 12.06 -7.97
CA ARG A 132 0.62 12.85 -6.80
C ARG A 132 1.76 13.11 -5.81
N GLY A 133 2.96 12.58 -6.05
CA GLY A 133 4.16 12.82 -5.26
C GLY A 133 4.52 11.73 -4.26
N PHE A 134 3.82 10.59 -4.26
CA PHE A 134 4.14 9.47 -3.37
C PHE A 134 5.14 8.51 -4.01
N LYS A 135 5.95 7.84 -3.19
CA LYS A 135 6.85 6.78 -3.62
C LYS A 135 6.08 5.46 -3.80
N VAL A 136 6.34 4.78 -4.91
CA VAL A 136 5.80 3.45 -5.20
C VAL A 136 6.98 2.50 -5.41
N ASP A 137 7.15 1.53 -4.51
CA ASP A 137 8.17 0.47 -4.63
C ASP A 137 7.50 -0.83 -5.08
N ILE A 138 7.85 -1.39 -6.25
CA ILE A 138 7.24 -2.63 -6.77
C ILE A 138 8.23 -3.80 -6.66
N LEU A 139 7.83 -4.84 -5.91
CA LEU A 139 8.66 -5.98 -5.55
C LEU A 139 8.04 -7.28 -6.05
N PRO A 140 8.45 -7.77 -7.24
CA PRO A 140 8.00 -9.06 -7.75
C PRO A 140 8.68 -10.22 -7.02
N LYS A 141 7.89 -11.16 -6.51
CA LYS A 141 8.35 -12.27 -5.65
C LYS A 141 7.74 -13.59 -6.12
N ILE A 142 8.54 -14.64 -6.20
CA ILE A 142 8.09 -16.01 -6.43
C ILE A 142 7.83 -16.67 -5.08
N ALA A 143 6.63 -17.20 -4.88
CA ALA A 143 6.28 -17.94 -3.67
C ALA A 143 5.64 -19.29 -4.05
N ASP A 144 5.72 -20.26 -3.13
CA ASP A 144 5.07 -21.55 -3.32
C ASP A 144 3.55 -21.37 -3.47
N THR A 145 2.97 -22.07 -4.45
CA THR A 145 1.57 -21.86 -4.83
C THR A 145 0.59 -22.19 -3.71
N SER A 146 0.90 -23.14 -2.82
CA SER A 146 0.08 -23.41 -1.64
C SER A 146 0.04 -22.22 -0.69
N LEU A 147 1.20 -21.59 -0.42
CA LEU A 147 1.28 -20.47 0.52
C LEU A 147 0.50 -19.24 0.04
N ILE A 148 0.57 -18.94 -1.26
CA ILE A 148 -0.24 -17.86 -1.87
C ILE A 148 -1.73 -18.17 -1.73
N ASN A 149 -2.15 -19.40 -2.02
CA ASN A 149 -3.55 -19.80 -1.89
C ASN A 149 -4.03 -19.70 -0.44
N ASP A 150 -3.25 -20.19 0.51
CA ASP A 150 -3.60 -20.16 1.93
C ASP A 150 -3.69 -18.71 2.43
N PHE A 151 -2.83 -17.81 1.95
CA PHE A 151 -2.90 -16.39 2.28
C PHE A 151 -4.23 -15.74 1.86
N GLU A 152 -4.91 -16.20 0.81
CA GLU A 152 -6.23 -15.69 0.40
C GLU A 152 -7.34 -15.87 1.44
N TYR A 153 -7.21 -16.87 2.31
CA TYR A 153 -8.22 -17.21 3.28
C TYR A 153 -7.87 -16.65 4.66
N ILE A 154 -8.88 -16.09 5.33
CA ILE A 154 -8.69 -15.43 6.64
C ILE A 154 -8.43 -16.45 7.77
N ASP A 155 -8.95 -17.65 7.63
CA ASP A 155 -8.87 -18.76 8.60
C ASP A 155 -7.56 -19.56 8.50
N SER A 156 -6.73 -19.34 7.47
CA SER A 156 -5.46 -20.03 7.31
C SER A 156 -4.39 -19.63 8.33
N GLY A 157 -4.54 -18.46 8.96
CA GLY A 157 -3.54 -17.90 9.88
C GLY A 157 -2.25 -17.39 9.22
N ILE A 158 -2.06 -17.59 7.92
CA ILE A 158 -0.89 -17.11 7.16
C ILE A 158 -0.89 -15.59 7.08
N LYS A 159 0.23 -14.92 7.36
CA LYS A 159 0.36 -13.46 7.31
C LYS A 159 1.22 -13.01 6.14
N LEU A 160 1.23 -11.71 5.86
CA LEU A 160 2.12 -11.16 4.84
C LEU A 160 3.59 -11.49 5.13
N GLN A 161 3.99 -11.48 6.40
CA GLN A 161 5.36 -11.82 6.80
C GLN A 161 5.76 -13.25 6.43
N ASP A 162 4.83 -14.20 6.47
CA ASP A 162 5.10 -15.60 6.10
C ASP A 162 5.39 -15.68 4.60
N LEU A 163 4.58 -15.01 3.77
CA LEU A 163 4.85 -14.86 2.33
C LEU A 163 6.20 -14.20 2.06
N LEU A 164 6.57 -13.17 2.82
CA LEU A 164 7.84 -12.46 2.64
C LEU A 164 9.04 -13.34 2.99
N ASN A 165 8.94 -14.14 4.06
CA ASN A 165 9.99 -15.04 4.50
C ASN A 165 10.21 -16.20 3.50
N ASP A 166 9.12 -16.72 2.94
CA ASP A 166 9.13 -17.91 2.08
C ASP A 166 9.00 -17.58 0.58
N SER A 167 9.48 -16.41 0.18
CA SER A 167 9.50 -15.98 -1.22
C SER A 167 10.89 -15.57 -1.70
N ILE A 168 11.09 -15.67 -3.01
CA ILE A 168 12.35 -15.33 -3.69
C ILE A 168 12.08 -14.17 -4.62
N ASP A 169 12.89 -13.12 -4.58
CA ASP A 169 12.77 -12.02 -5.54
C ASP A 169 12.87 -12.55 -6.98
N LEU A 170 11.96 -12.10 -7.85
CA LEU A 170 11.87 -12.60 -9.23
C LEU A 170 13.21 -12.49 -9.97
N ILE A 171 13.99 -11.44 -9.70
CA ILE A 171 15.32 -11.23 -10.28
C ILE A 171 16.30 -12.37 -9.98
N ASN A 172 16.14 -13.03 -8.84
CA ASN A 172 16.94 -14.17 -8.38
C ASN A 172 16.36 -15.51 -8.83
N TYR A 173 15.16 -15.53 -9.43
CA TYR A 173 14.46 -16.72 -9.90
C TYR A 173 14.22 -16.73 -11.43
N ARG A 174 15.08 -16.06 -12.21
CA ARG A 174 14.95 -15.93 -13.68
C ARG A 174 15.31 -17.20 -14.47
N LYS A 175 14.88 -18.38 -14.01
CA LYS A 175 15.03 -19.65 -14.75
C LYS A 175 13.85 -19.83 -15.70
N GLU A 176 14.12 -20.37 -16.89
CA GLU A 176 13.08 -20.78 -17.85
C GLU A 176 12.05 -19.66 -18.16
N LYS A 177 10.75 -19.97 -18.06
CA LYS A 177 9.61 -19.07 -18.27
C LYS A 177 9.63 -17.80 -17.39
N PHE A 178 10.32 -17.82 -16.25
CA PHE A 178 10.39 -16.67 -15.35
C PHE A 178 11.30 -15.55 -15.86
N SER A 179 12.18 -15.85 -16.81
CA SER A 179 12.93 -14.83 -17.54
C SER A 179 11.99 -13.91 -18.35
N GLU A 180 11.00 -14.49 -19.02
CA GLU A 180 10.01 -13.72 -19.78
C GLU A 180 9.05 -12.97 -18.85
N ILE A 181 8.66 -13.55 -17.71
CA ILE A 181 7.89 -12.84 -16.66
C ILE A 181 8.66 -11.61 -16.19
N TYR A 182 9.96 -11.75 -15.95
CA TYR A 182 10.81 -10.64 -15.52
C TYR A 182 10.89 -9.54 -16.59
N LYS A 183 11.10 -9.91 -17.86
CA LYS A 183 11.10 -8.93 -18.96
C LYS A 183 9.77 -8.18 -19.06
N GLU A 184 8.66 -8.89 -18.95
CA GLU A 184 7.33 -8.28 -19.00
C GLU A 184 7.09 -7.35 -17.81
N HIS A 185 7.53 -7.73 -16.61
CA HIS A 185 7.51 -6.85 -15.45
C HIS A 185 8.28 -5.55 -15.72
N ILE A 186 9.53 -5.63 -16.20
CA ILE A 186 10.34 -4.44 -16.51
C ILE A 186 9.67 -3.58 -17.59
N ARG A 187 9.17 -4.20 -18.66
CA ARG A 187 8.44 -3.50 -19.73
C ARG A 187 7.24 -2.72 -19.20
N LEU A 188 6.51 -3.28 -18.22
CA LEU A 188 5.36 -2.61 -17.61
C LEU A 188 5.76 -1.50 -16.64
N ILE A 189 6.86 -1.66 -15.89
CA ILE A 189 7.43 -0.58 -15.08
C ILE A 189 7.74 0.63 -15.97
N GLU A 190 8.49 0.41 -17.05
CA GLU A 190 8.87 1.47 -18.01
C GLU A 190 7.64 2.09 -18.68
N LYS A 191 6.68 1.27 -19.16
CA LYS A 191 5.46 1.75 -19.82
C LYS A 191 4.65 2.70 -18.93
N HIS A 192 4.65 2.47 -17.62
CA HIS A 192 3.87 3.23 -16.66
C HIS A 192 4.71 4.24 -15.87
N ASN A 193 5.97 4.46 -16.23
CA ASN A 193 6.91 5.36 -15.54
C ASN A 193 6.97 5.07 -14.03
N LEU A 194 7.13 3.81 -13.64
CA LEU A 194 7.13 3.34 -12.24
C LEU A 194 8.54 3.01 -11.70
N GLU A 195 9.60 3.41 -12.43
CA GLU A 195 11.00 3.33 -12.00
C GLU A 195 11.37 4.29 -10.85
#